data_AF-A0A0G0C5K2-F1
#
_entry.id   AF-A0A0G0C5K2-F1
#
_cell.length_a   1.000
_cell.length_b   1.000
_cell.length_c   1.000
_cell.angle_alpha   90.00
_cell.angle_beta   90.00
_cell.angle_gamma   90.00
#
_symmetry.space_group_name_H-M   'P 1'
#
loop_
_entity.id
_entity.type
_entity.pdbx_description
1 polymer ?
#
loop_
_entity_poly.entity_id
_entity_poly.type
_entity_poly.pdbx_seq_one_letter_code
_entity_poly.pdbx_strand_id
1 'polypeptide(L)'
;MENKIKTKNKKAFTLIELLIVIAIIGILASVILVSLNSARDKARQKVAYATLRSAQAALVECVTQNLGVRCQGNLDVHLSSNDCGGGNLAIPVAGTSLCGNATNNNTEDLAYDWPDISTHGYRYTGYVGSQYSLGRFVVSIIEDKNNDGFSDDSNLFCCTHAGCRIVNIAVGTLYNAVSIRANCRAAFSGIITED
;
A
#
# COMPACT_ATOMS: atom_id res chain seq x y z
N MET A 1 -26.52 73.35 -23.88
CA MET A 1 -26.48 71.88 -23.97
C MET A 1 -26.66 71.34 -22.56
N GLU A 2 -27.84 70.81 -22.26
CA GLU A 2 -28.23 70.36 -20.91
C GLU A 2 -27.68 68.93 -20.67
N ASN A 3 -26.89 68.75 -19.62
CA ASN A 3 -26.18 67.50 -19.36
C ASN A 3 -26.97 66.65 -18.35
N LYS A 4 -27.77 65.70 -18.85
CA LYS A 4 -28.59 64.80 -18.03
C LYS A 4 -27.71 63.72 -17.38
N ILE A 5 -27.39 63.89 -16.10
CA ILE A 5 -26.70 62.85 -15.31
C ILE A 5 -27.64 61.67 -15.11
N LYS A 6 -27.41 60.57 -15.84
CA LYS A 6 -28.11 59.29 -15.63
C LYS A 6 -27.59 58.67 -14.32
N THR A 7 -28.32 58.84 -13.24
CA THR A 7 -28.11 58.11 -11.99
C THR A 7 -28.41 56.62 -12.22
N LYS A 8 -27.36 55.82 -12.38
CA LYS A 8 -27.49 54.35 -12.40
C LYS A 8 -27.82 53.90 -10.98
N ASN A 9 -29.00 53.30 -10.79
CA ASN A 9 -29.36 52.63 -9.53
C ASN A 9 -28.30 51.56 -9.21
N LYS A 10 -27.39 51.86 -8.28
CA LYS A 10 -26.45 50.88 -7.75
C LYS A 10 -27.21 50.05 -6.73
N LYS A 11 -27.50 48.78 -7.06
CA LYS A 11 -28.05 47.83 -6.09
C LYS A 11 -26.98 47.58 -5.03
N ALA A 12 -27.25 48.00 -3.79
CA ALA A 12 -26.42 47.65 -2.65
C ALA A 12 -26.81 46.25 -2.17
N PHE A 13 -25.81 45.39 -1.95
CA PHE A 13 -26.02 44.05 -1.40
C PHE A 13 -26.34 44.17 0.08
N THR A 14 -27.34 43.44 0.58
CA THR A 14 -27.69 43.49 1.99
C THR A 14 -26.73 42.61 2.80
N LEU A 15 -26.45 43.00 4.05
CA LEU A 15 -25.64 42.18 4.96
C LEU A 15 -26.27 40.81 5.23
N ILE A 16 -27.60 40.75 5.24
CA ILE A 16 -28.33 39.49 5.45
C ILE A 16 -28.18 38.54 4.26
N GLU A 17 -28.18 39.05 3.02
CA GLU A 17 -27.92 38.24 1.83
C GLU A 17 -26.52 37.62 1.85
N LEU A 18 -25.52 38.37 2.33
CA LEU A 18 -24.16 37.81 2.47
C LEU A 18 -24.11 36.74 3.58
N LEU A 19 -24.81 36.98 4.69
CA LEU A 19 -24.82 36.10 5.87
C LEU A 19 -25.49 34.74 5.58
N ILE A 20 -26.59 34.73 4.84
CA ILE A 20 -27.24 33.46 4.45
C ILE A 20 -26.38 32.66 3.46
N VAL A 21 -25.63 33.33 2.59
CA VAL A 21 -24.77 32.64 1.61
C VAL A 21 -23.63 31.91 2.30
N ILE A 22 -22.92 32.54 3.24
CA ILE A 22 -21.86 31.88 3.99
C ILE A 22 -22.42 30.74 4.86
N ALA A 23 -23.64 30.89 5.38
CA ALA A 23 -24.31 29.84 6.15
C ALA A 23 -24.57 28.60 5.26
N ILE A 24 -25.10 28.79 4.05
CA ILE A 24 -25.36 27.69 3.11
C ILE A 24 -24.05 27.04 2.65
N ILE A 25 -23.02 27.83 2.31
CA ILE A 25 -21.70 27.31 1.92
C ILE A 25 -21.09 26.48 3.07
N GLY A 26 -21.22 26.93 4.32
CA GLY A 26 -20.74 26.20 5.50
C GLY A 26 -21.42 24.84 5.67
N ILE A 27 -22.74 24.77 5.47
CA ILE A 27 -23.49 23.51 5.54
C ILE A 27 -23.02 22.56 4.43
N LEU A 28 -22.96 23.03 3.18
CA LEU A 28 -22.53 22.21 2.04
C LEU A 28 -21.07 21.74 2.18
N ALA A 29 -20.18 22.60 2.67
CA ALA A 29 -18.77 22.28 2.87
C ALA A 29 -18.56 21.17 3.92
N SER A 30 -19.36 21.17 4.99
CA SER A 30 -19.23 20.17 6.06
C SER A 30 -19.53 18.74 5.58
N VAL A 31 -20.56 18.56 4.76
CA VAL A 31 -20.93 17.26 4.18
C VAL A 31 -19.86 16.78 3.18
N ILE A 32 -19.35 17.70 2.36
CA ILE A 32 -18.30 17.39 1.37
C ILE A 32 -17.03 16.90 2.08
N LEU A 33 -16.62 17.56 3.17
CA LEU A 33 -15.39 17.22 3.89
C LEU A 33 -15.36 15.75 4.36
N VAL A 34 -16.46 15.26 4.94
CA VAL A 34 -16.57 13.87 5.42
C VAL A 34 -16.45 12.88 4.26
N SER A 35 -17.13 13.14 3.15
CA SER A 35 -17.07 12.28 1.97
C SER A 35 -15.70 12.24 1.30
N LEU A 36 -15.00 13.38 1.30
CA LEU A 36 -13.68 13.52 0.70
C LEU A 36 -12.62 12.73 1.47
N ASN A 37 -12.72 12.66 2.81
CA ASN A 37 -11.76 11.91 3.62
C ASN A 37 -11.78 10.42 3.27
N SER A 38 -12.96 9.79 3.23
CA SER A 38 -13.11 8.39 2.82
C SER A 38 -12.67 8.14 1.38
N ALA A 39 -12.95 9.07 0.46
CA ALA A 39 -12.52 8.97 -0.93
C ALA A 39 -10.98 8.98 -1.05
N ARG A 40 -10.28 9.78 -0.24
CA ARG A 40 -8.81 9.83 -0.20
C ARG A 40 -8.21 8.54 0.33
N ASP A 41 -8.76 7.97 1.40
CA ASP A 41 -8.30 6.69 1.95
C ASP A 41 -8.45 5.55 0.92
N LYS A 42 -9.61 5.46 0.26
CA LYS A 42 -9.83 4.49 -0.84
C LYS A 42 -8.89 4.70 -2.02
N ALA A 43 -8.55 5.94 -2.34
CA ALA A 43 -7.58 6.24 -3.39
C ALA A 43 -6.17 5.74 -3.01
N ARG A 44 -5.73 5.97 -1.77
CA ARG A 44 -4.45 5.47 -1.25
C ARG A 44 -4.39 3.93 -1.28
N GLN A 45 -5.46 3.26 -0.82
CA GLN A 45 -5.59 1.80 -0.90
C GLN A 45 -5.40 1.28 -2.33
N LYS A 46 -6.04 1.92 -3.32
CA LYS A 46 -5.93 1.52 -4.73
C LYS A 46 -4.50 1.71 -5.28
N VAL A 47 -3.85 2.81 -4.93
CA VAL A 47 -2.47 3.07 -5.37
C VAL A 47 -1.52 2.05 -4.73
N ALA A 48 -1.60 1.84 -3.42
CA ALA A 48 -0.78 0.86 -2.72
C ALA A 48 -0.95 -0.56 -3.30
N TYR A 49 -2.19 -0.96 -3.59
CA TYR A 49 -2.47 -2.25 -4.22
C TYR A 49 -1.93 -2.37 -5.65
N ALA A 50 -2.01 -1.31 -6.45
CA ALA A 50 -1.45 -1.28 -7.81
C ALA A 50 0.09 -1.34 -7.78
N THR A 51 0.72 -0.62 -6.86
CA THR A 51 2.16 -0.67 -6.60
C THR A 51 2.59 -2.07 -6.17
N LEU A 52 1.82 -2.71 -5.28
CA LEU A 52 2.10 -4.06 -4.82
C LEU A 52 1.98 -5.11 -5.95
N ARG A 53 1.01 -4.97 -6.86
CA ARG A 53 0.90 -5.80 -8.06
C ARG A 53 2.11 -5.65 -8.98
N SER A 54 2.65 -4.44 -9.10
CA SER A 54 3.86 -4.19 -9.89
C SER A 54 5.08 -4.88 -9.26
N ALA A 55 5.21 -4.81 -7.93
CA ALA A 55 6.24 -5.56 -7.20
C ALA A 55 6.04 -7.09 -7.33
N GLN A 56 4.80 -7.57 -7.33
CA GLN A 56 4.48 -8.99 -7.53
C GLN A 56 4.93 -9.49 -8.90
N ALA A 57 4.73 -8.70 -9.97
CA ALA A 57 5.23 -9.06 -11.29
C ALA A 57 6.76 -9.16 -11.33
N ALA A 58 7.47 -8.22 -10.69
CA ALA A 58 8.93 -8.28 -10.56
C ALA A 58 9.39 -9.52 -9.75
N LEU A 59 8.68 -9.87 -8.67
CA LEU A 59 8.98 -11.08 -7.90
C LEU A 59 8.83 -12.35 -8.73
N VAL A 60 7.80 -12.44 -9.58
CA VAL A 60 7.64 -13.58 -10.52
C VAL A 60 8.86 -13.68 -11.42
N GLU A 61 9.27 -12.58 -12.06
CA GLU A 61 10.41 -12.55 -12.97
C GLU A 61 11.69 -13.03 -12.28
N CYS A 62 11.92 -12.60 -11.05
CA CYS A 62 13.12 -12.98 -10.30
C CYS A 62 13.14 -14.47 -9.95
N VAL A 63 11.99 -15.05 -9.60
CA VAL A 63 11.87 -16.49 -9.40
C VAL A 63 12.08 -17.25 -10.72
N THR A 64 11.54 -16.75 -11.84
CA THR A 64 11.73 -17.35 -13.18
C THR A 64 13.20 -17.36 -13.61
N GLN A 65 13.96 -16.34 -13.24
CA GLN A 65 15.41 -16.27 -13.49
C GLN A 65 16.26 -17.04 -12.46
N ASN A 66 15.62 -17.80 -11.56
CA ASN A 66 16.28 -18.55 -10.50
C ASN A 66 17.12 -17.65 -9.55
N LEU A 67 16.63 -16.44 -9.31
CA LEU A 67 17.22 -15.47 -8.38
C LEU A 67 16.50 -15.53 -7.03
N GLY A 68 17.19 -15.03 -6.00
CA GLY A 68 16.61 -14.80 -4.69
C GLY A 68 15.88 -13.47 -4.61
N VAL A 69 14.97 -13.39 -3.65
CA VAL A 69 14.35 -12.14 -3.19
C VAL A 69 15.22 -11.53 -2.10
N ARG A 70 15.36 -10.21 -2.12
CA ARG A 70 16.12 -9.46 -1.10
C ARG A 70 15.17 -8.77 -0.13
N CYS A 71 15.54 -8.72 1.15
CA CYS A 71 14.88 -7.90 2.16
C CYS A 71 15.95 -7.18 2.99
N GLN A 72 15.69 -5.92 3.35
CA GLN A 72 16.58 -5.08 4.19
C GLN A 72 18.08 -5.06 3.77
N GLY A 73 18.35 -4.83 2.48
CA GLY A 73 19.73 -4.66 1.97
C GLY A 73 20.58 -5.93 1.92
N ASN A 74 20.19 -7.00 2.61
CA ASN A 74 20.81 -8.31 2.53
C ASN A 74 20.13 -9.18 1.47
N LEU A 75 20.89 -10.11 0.89
CA LEU A 75 20.32 -11.11 0.00
C LEU A 75 19.83 -12.30 0.84
N ASP A 76 18.52 -12.42 0.96
CA ASP A 76 17.88 -13.56 1.61
C ASP A 76 17.73 -14.69 0.59
N VAL A 77 18.83 -15.40 0.37
CA VAL A 77 18.86 -16.58 -0.48
C VAL A 77 18.82 -17.83 0.37
N HIS A 78 17.71 -18.57 0.18
CA HIS A 78 17.59 -20.03 0.19
C HIS A 78 18.27 -20.81 1.32
N LEU A 79 17.47 -21.52 2.13
CA LEU A 79 17.58 -22.98 2.38
C LEU A 79 16.94 -23.43 3.71
N SER A 80 16.58 -22.51 4.61
CA SER A 80 15.88 -22.86 5.84
C SER A 80 14.85 -21.80 6.14
N SER A 81 13.55 -22.14 6.07
CA SER A 81 12.34 -21.64 6.78
C SER A 81 12.23 -20.18 7.25
N ASN A 82 13.18 -19.33 6.93
CA ASN A 82 13.38 -17.97 7.37
C ASN A 82 13.25 -17.16 6.09
N ASP A 83 11.99 -17.00 5.74
CA ASP A 83 11.43 -15.92 4.95
C ASP A 83 12.01 -14.57 5.46
N CYS A 84 11.57 -13.41 4.97
CA CYS A 84 11.97 -12.13 5.57
C CYS A 84 11.52 -11.92 7.07
N GLY A 85 11.36 -12.99 7.85
CA GLY A 85 11.02 -13.07 9.26
C GLY A 85 12.01 -13.84 10.13
N GLY A 86 13.31 -13.84 9.82
CA GLY A 86 14.36 -14.33 10.73
C GLY A 86 14.71 -13.37 11.88
N GLY A 87 13.72 -12.87 12.63
CA GLY A 87 13.92 -12.00 13.80
C GLY A 87 13.98 -10.50 13.48
N ASN A 88 12.96 -9.76 13.93
CA ASN A 88 12.78 -8.31 14.04
C ASN A 88 13.15 -7.34 12.89
N LEU A 89 13.87 -7.71 11.84
CA LEU A 89 14.40 -6.74 10.87
C LEU A 89 14.67 -7.37 9.48
N ALA A 90 13.63 -7.90 8.83
CA ALA A 90 13.70 -8.18 7.40
C ALA A 90 12.40 -7.70 6.72
N ILE A 91 12.15 -6.41 6.81
CA ILE A 91 11.07 -5.78 6.04
C ILE A 91 11.66 -5.28 4.72
N PRO A 92 11.01 -5.50 3.57
CA PRO A 92 11.37 -4.82 2.33
C PRO A 92 11.56 -3.32 2.55
N VAL A 93 12.72 -2.80 2.15
CA VAL A 93 13.04 -1.37 2.26
C VAL A 93 12.86 -0.74 0.89
N ALA A 94 12.05 0.30 0.84
CA ALA A 94 11.82 1.05 -0.39
C ALA A 94 13.14 1.48 -1.05
N GLY A 95 13.25 1.32 -2.36
CA GLY A 95 14.43 1.70 -3.14
C GLY A 95 15.63 0.74 -3.01
N THR A 96 15.48 -0.38 -2.30
CA THR A 96 16.50 -1.45 -2.32
C THR A 96 16.14 -2.47 -3.38
N SER A 97 17.15 -3.09 -3.99
CA SER A 97 16.95 -4.13 -5.00
C SER A 97 16.04 -5.23 -4.46
N LEU A 98 15.03 -5.59 -5.23
CA LEU A 98 14.03 -6.62 -4.92
C LEU A 98 14.59 -8.02 -5.17
N CYS A 99 15.56 -8.13 -6.07
CA CYS A 99 16.14 -9.39 -6.52
C CYS A 99 17.65 -9.38 -6.35
N GLY A 100 18.23 -10.57 -6.18
CA GLY A 100 19.68 -10.74 -6.20
C GLY A 100 20.08 -12.18 -6.46
N ASN A 101 21.30 -12.37 -6.94
CA ASN A 101 21.78 -13.70 -7.30
C ASN A 101 22.27 -14.46 -6.07
N ALA A 102 21.65 -15.62 -5.86
CA ALA A 102 21.87 -16.57 -4.79
C ALA A 102 23.32 -17.00 -4.57
N THR A 103 24.14 -16.95 -5.61
CA THR A 103 25.50 -17.49 -5.56
C THR A 103 26.54 -16.46 -5.14
N ASN A 104 26.28 -15.17 -5.34
CA ASN A 104 27.30 -14.13 -5.20
C ASN A 104 26.78 -12.83 -4.55
N ASN A 105 25.54 -12.79 -4.09
CA ASN A 105 24.91 -11.62 -3.47
C ASN A 105 24.87 -10.36 -4.34
N ASN A 106 25.10 -10.48 -5.65
CA ASN A 106 25.10 -9.33 -6.56
C ASN A 106 23.66 -8.80 -6.77
N THR A 107 23.56 -7.49 -7.04
CA THR A 107 22.33 -6.79 -7.47
C THR A 107 22.43 -6.30 -8.90
N GLU A 108 23.60 -6.42 -9.52
CA GLU A 108 23.90 -5.83 -10.83
C GLU A 108 23.20 -6.56 -11.98
N ASP A 109 22.68 -7.77 -11.74
CA ASP A 109 22.01 -8.59 -12.74
C ASP A 109 20.54 -8.17 -12.99
N LEU A 110 19.91 -7.34 -12.14
CA LEU A 110 18.52 -6.88 -12.32
C LEU A 110 18.19 -5.51 -11.70
N ALA A 111 17.35 -4.73 -12.39
CA ALA A 111 16.96 -3.36 -12.04
C ALA A 111 15.53 -3.23 -11.47
N TYR A 112 15.10 -4.19 -10.64
CA TYR A 112 13.83 -4.08 -9.92
C TYR A 112 14.10 -3.74 -8.46
N ASP A 113 13.54 -2.62 -8.00
CA ASP A 113 13.62 -2.19 -6.61
C ASP A 113 12.27 -2.36 -5.92
N TRP A 114 12.31 -2.56 -4.61
CA TRP A 114 11.13 -2.49 -3.76
C TRP A 114 10.50 -1.10 -3.88
N PRO A 115 9.23 -0.98 -4.30
CA PRO A 115 8.62 0.32 -4.45
C PRO A 115 8.34 0.97 -3.09
N ASP A 116 8.35 2.30 -3.07
CA ASP A 116 7.97 3.05 -1.88
C ASP A 116 6.45 3.10 -1.70
N ILE A 117 5.97 2.44 -0.64
CA ILE A 117 4.57 2.43 -0.23
C ILE A 117 4.32 3.27 1.03
N SER A 118 5.38 3.72 1.70
CA SER A 118 5.30 4.48 2.96
C SER A 118 4.68 5.87 2.76
N THR A 119 4.94 6.47 1.60
CA THR A 119 4.32 7.72 1.14
C THR A 119 2.78 7.66 1.06
N HIS A 120 2.22 6.45 1.01
CA HIS A 120 0.78 6.21 0.97
C HIS A 120 0.19 5.81 2.33
N GLY A 121 1.01 5.75 3.39
CA GLY A 121 0.60 5.28 4.72
C GLY A 121 0.58 3.77 4.86
N TYR A 122 1.33 3.05 4.03
CA TYR A 122 1.42 1.59 4.06
C TYR A 122 2.81 1.12 4.45
N ARG A 123 2.86 -0.04 5.06
CA ARG A 123 4.09 -0.69 5.46
C ARG A 123 4.11 -2.14 5.01
N TYR A 124 5.28 -2.59 4.56
CA TYR A 124 5.52 -3.99 4.29
C TYR A 124 5.55 -4.78 5.59
N THR A 125 4.92 -5.94 5.60
CA THR A 125 4.80 -6.73 6.83
C THR A 125 5.85 -7.82 6.98
N GLY A 126 6.95 -7.74 6.22
CA GLY A 126 8.13 -8.61 6.39
C GLY A 126 7.92 -10.07 6.02
N TYR A 127 6.77 -10.47 5.46
CA TYR A 127 6.63 -11.81 4.92
C TYR A 127 6.90 -11.77 3.42
N VAL A 128 8.03 -12.36 3.01
CA VAL A 128 8.25 -12.90 1.66
C VAL A 128 8.70 -14.33 1.79
N GLY A 129 7.74 -15.25 1.92
CA GLY A 129 8.08 -16.67 2.04
C GLY A 129 8.16 -17.35 0.70
N SER A 130 9.35 -17.82 0.34
CA SER A 130 9.67 -18.31 -1.00
C SER A 130 9.99 -19.81 -0.96
N GLN A 131 9.02 -20.64 -1.33
CA GLN A 131 9.33 -21.99 -1.82
C GLN A 131 9.55 -21.87 -3.33
N TYR A 132 10.75 -21.41 -3.72
CA TYR A 132 11.13 -21.17 -5.12
C TYR A 132 10.91 -22.41 -6.00
N SER A 133 11.21 -23.61 -5.49
CA SER A 133 10.97 -24.88 -6.19
C SER A 133 9.49 -25.15 -6.48
N LEU A 134 8.58 -24.49 -5.75
CA LEU A 134 7.13 -24.57 -5.94
C LEU A 134 6.54 -23.27 -6.51
N GLY A 135 7.36 -22.25 -6.83
CA GLY A 135 6.89 -20.95 -7.32
C GLY A 135 6.08 -20.12 -6.31
N ARG A 136 6.06 -20.51 -5.02
CA ARG A 136 5.20 -19.89 -4.01
C ARG A 136 5.96 -18.77 -3.31
N PHE A 137 5.61 -17.52 -3.61
CA PHE A 137 5.94 -16.35 -2.79
C PHE A 137 4.66 -15.69 -2.26
N VAL A 138 4.79 -14.96 -1.15
CA VAL A 138 3.72 -14.10 -0.63
C VAL A 138 4.34 -12.77 -0.23
N VAL A 139 3.93 -11.65 -0.80
CA VAL A 139 4.26 -10.30 -0.30
C VAL A 139 3.02 -9.68 0.31
N SER A 140 3.18 -8.96 1.43
CA SER A 140 2.06 -8.36 2.14
C SER A 140 2.35 -6.98 2.70
N ILE A 141 1.30 -6.16 2.76
CA ILE A 141 1.33 -4.80 3.30
C ILE A 141 0.10 -4.57 4.18
N ILE A 142 0.26 -3.69 5.17
CA ILE A 142 -0.81 -3.17 6.01
C ILE A 142 -0.82 -1.65 5.94
N GLU A 143 -1.97 -1.05 6.25
CA GLU A 143 -2.05 0.38 6.48
C GLU A 143 -1.51 0.68 7.89
N ASP A 144 -0.52 1.56 7.97
CA ASP A 144 0.18 1.99 9.18
C ASP A 144 0.56 3.47 8.96
N LYS A 145 -0.42 4.37 9.13
CA LYS A 145 -0.31 5.81 8.81
C LYS A 145 0.59 6.55 9.78
N ASN A 146 0.69 6.06 11.01
CA ASN A 146 1.49 6.65 12.08
C ASN A 146 2.85 5.94 12.28
N ASN A 147 3.10 4.84 11.56
CA ASN A 147 4.33 4.04 11.61
C ASN A 147 4.65 3.52 13.02
N ASP A 148 3.62 3.12 13.76
CA ASP A 148 3.75 2.56 15.11
C ASP A 148 3.87 1.02 15.11
N GLY A 149 3.72 0.39 13.93
CA GLY A 149 3.79 -1.05 13.75
C GLY A 149 2.48 -1.79 14.01
N PHE A 150 1.39 -1.08 14.20
CA PHE A 150 0.04 -1.63 14.26
C PHE A 150 -0.72 -1.33 12.97
N SER A 151 -1.69 -2.20 12.65
CA SER A 151 -2.56 -1.97 11.50
C SER A 151 -3.65 -0.95 11.86
N ASP A 152 -3.69 0.17 11.13
CA ASP A 152 -4.71 1.21 11.24
C ASP A 152 -6.03 0.84 10.53
N ASP A 153 -5.98 -0.15 9.65
CA ASP A 153 -7.12 -0.67 8.91
C ASP A 153 -7.26 -2.18 9.09
N SER A 154 -8.42 -2.70 8.73
CA SER A 154 -8.76 -4.12 8.69
C SER A 154 -8.31 -4.80 7.41
N ASN A 155 -7.61 -4.10 6.50
CA ASN A 155 -7.22 -4.64 5.20
C ASN A 155 -5.76 -5.09 5.21
N LEU A 156 -5.54 -6.41 5.18
CA LEU A 156 -4.26 -7.03 4.87
C LEU A 156 -4.21 -7.32 3.37
N PHE A 157 -3.28 -6.70 2.66
CA PHE A 157 -3.09 -6.96 1.24
C PHE A 157 -2.07 -8.09 1.10
N CYS A 158 -2.46 -9.17 0.44
CA CYS A 158 -1.62 -10.34 0.20
C CYS A 158 -1.47 -10.57 -1.30
N CYS A 159 -0.24 -10.73 -1.79
CA CYS A 159 0.06 -11.03 -3.18
C CYS A 159 0.91 -12.28 -3.29
N THR A 160 0.55 -13.19 -4.19
CA THR A 160 1.35 -14.36 -4.54
C THR A 160 1.67 -14.37 -6.04
N HIS A 161 2.38 -15.39 -6.51
CA HIS A 161 2.56 -15.63 -7.95
C HIS A 161 1.22 -15.71 -8.72
N ALA A 162 0.15 -16.16 -8.06
CA ALA A 162 -1.18 -16.31 -8.68
C ALA A 162 -2.02 -15.02 -8.64
N GLY A 163 -1.54 -13.96 -7.98
CA GLY A 163 -2.19 -12.66 -7.92
C GLY A 163 -2.38 -12.14 -6.50
N CYS A 164 -3.16 -11.06 -6.39
CA CYS A 164 -3.30 -10.30 -5.15
C CYS A 164 -4.73 -10.29 -4.63
N ARG A 165 -4.90 -10.40 -3.32
CA ARG A 165 -6.21 -10.36 -2.62
C ARG A 165 -6.11 -9.49 -1.37
N ILE A 166 -7.25 -8.92 -0.98
CA ILE A 166 -7.41 -8.22 0.29
C ILE A 166 -8.06 -9.20 1.27
N VAL A 167 -7.49 -9.32 2.45
CA VAL A 167 -7.94 -10.18 3.54
C VAL A 167 -8.34 -9.28 4.70
N ASN A 168 -9.48 -9.57 5.32
CA ASN A 168 -9.89 -8.83 6.50
C ASN A 168 -9.16 -9.34 7.75
N ILE A 169 -8.60 -8.42 8.52
CA ILE A 169 -7.83 -8.67 9.73
C ILE A 169 -8.31 -7.75 10.87
N ALA A 170 -7.91 -8.07 12.10
CA ALA A 170 -8.25 -7.26 13.27
C ALA A 170 -7.40 -5.99 13.31
N VAL A 171 -8.07 -4.82 13.40
CA VAL A 171 -7.41 -3.51 13.55
C VAL A 171 -6.68 -3.42 14.88
N GLY A 172 -5.58 -2.68 14.94
CA GLY A 172 -4.84 -2.44 16.19
C GLY A 172 -4.08 -3.66 16.72
N THR A 173 -3.92 -4.71 15.90
CA THR A 173 -3.11 -5.88 16.26
C THR A 173 -1.71 -5.74 15.66
N LEU A 174 -0.69 -6.02 16.47
CA LEU A 174 0.69 -6.20 16.02
C LEU A 174 0.77 -7.53 15.26
N TYR A 175 0.87 -7.45 13.95
CA TYR A 175 0.96 -8.64 13.11
C TYR A 175 2.41 -9.09 12.97
N ASN A 176 2.72 -10.27 13.52
CA ASN A 176 3.98 -10.96 13.25
C ASN A 176 3.89 -11.73 11.92
N ALA A 177 5.05 -12.07 11.35
CA ALA A 177 5.17 -12.78 10.08
C ALA A 177 4.36 -14.10 10.02
N VAL A 178 4.21 -14.79 11.16
CA VAL A 178 3.46 -16.07 11.25
C VAL A 178 1.97 -15.85 11.07
N SER A 179 1.39 -14.88 11.78
CA SER A 179 -0.03 -14.54 11.68
C SER A 179 -0.40 -14.04 10.29
N ILE A 180 0.47 -13.25 9.66
CA ILE A 180 0.27 -12.77 8.28
C ILE A 180 0.31 -13.92 7.29
N ARG A 181 1.30 -14.81 7.42
CA ARG A 181 1.39 -16.02 6.59
C ARG A 181 0.11 -16.85 6.66
N ALA A 182 -0.42 -17.07 7.87
CA ALA A 182 -1.65 -17.84 8.04
C ALA A 182 -2.83 -17.18 7.32
N ASN A 183 -3.01 -15.87 7.50
CA ASN A 183 -4.08 -15.11 6.84
C ASN A 183 -3.95 -15.10 5.32
N CYS A 184 -2.75 -14.82 4.80
CA CYS A 184 -2.51 -14.84 3.35
C CYS A 184 -2.67 -16.26 2.79
N ARG A 185 -2.14 -17.30 3.45
CA ARG A 185 -2.31 -18.69 2.99
C ARG A 185 -3.78 -19.10 2.94
N ALA A 186 -4.56 -18.76 3.96
CA ALA A 186 -5.99 -19.01 3.98
C ALA A 186 -6.71 -18.34 2.79
N ALA A 187 -6.31 -17.12 2.42
CA ALA A 187 -6.88 -16.39 1.30
C ALA A 187 -6.57 -16.99 -0.09
N PHE A 188 -5.55 -17.84 -0.19
CA PHE A 188 -5.14 -18.51 -1.43
C PHE A 188 -5.30 -20.03 -1.37
N SER A 189 -5.94 -20.59 -0.34
CA SER A 189 -6.04 -22.05 -0.11
C SER A 189 -6.68 -22.85 -1.26
N GLY A 190 -7.51 -22.22 -2.10
CA GLY A 190 -8.09 -22.85 -3.30
C GLY A 190 -7.21 -22.84 -4.56
N ILE A 191 -6.06 -22.18 -4.53
CA ILE A 191 -5.11 -22.08 -5.66
C ILE A 191 -3.86 -22.92 -5.42
N ILE A 192 -3.58 -23.23 -4.16
CA ILE A 192 -2.39 -23.96 -3.77
C ILE A 192 -2.81 -25.25 -3.08
N THR A 193 -3.20 -26.22 -3.88
CA THR A 193 -3.32 -27.61 -3.44
C THR A 193 -1.94 -28.05 -2.92
N GLU A 194 -1.94 -28.58 -1.70
CA GLU A 194 -0.79 -29.28 -1.14
C GLU A 194 -0.60 -30.57 -1.94
N ASP A 195 0.43 -30.60 -2.78
CA ASP A 195 1.12 -31.85 -3.13
C ASP A 195 2.53 -31.80 -2.50
#